data_AF-A0A7S3UYK4-F1
#
_entry.id   AF-A0A7S3UYK4-F1
#
_cell.length_a   1.000
_cell.length_b   1.000
_cell.length_c   1.000
_cell.angle_alpha   90.00
_cell.angle_beta   90.00
_cell.angle_gamma   90.00
#
_symmetry.space_group_name_H-M   'P 1'
#
loop_
_entity.id
_entity.type
_entity.pdbx_description
1 polymer ?
#
loop_
_entity_poly.entity_id
_entity_poly.type
_entity_poly.pdbx_seq_one_letter_code
_entity_poly.pdbx_strand_id
1 'polypeptide(L)'
;MGISFEAFIQMAAEPGAKEKMAANFLGWQGRALPPDWCGELVDLFSPDDKNPDSRRFIDWIDETMCISADTGGEKWGRKWDKETSVNPILNYKTPGVTTTNFASKVPDDAPDAVKAEVAAGALCFTVTMGTVFGQKVLKWNGLYDGKGGHFTPAGGHVPASDTDNFWVYTRVTDGVKVDY
;
A
#
# COMPACT_ATOMS: atom_id res chain seq x y z
N MET A 1 6.96 -14.42 -19.94
CA MET A 1 8.33 -13.97 -19.63
C MET A 1 8.19 -12.65 -18.88
N GLY A 2 8.51 -12.61 -17.59
CA GLY A 2 8.38 -11.37 -16.78
C GLY A 2 9.50 -10.39 -17.11
N ILE A 3 9.27 -9.09 -16.87
CA ILE A 3 10.33 -8.07 -16.97
C ILE A 3 11.16 -8.04 -15.67
N SER A 4 12.41 -7.61 -15.74
CA SER A 4 13.24 -7.45 -14.52
C SER A 4 12.65 -6.38 -13.59
N PHE A 5 13.04 -6.40 -12.32
CA PHE A 5 12.60 -5.40 -11.36
C PHE A 5 13.01 -3.98 -11.79
N GLU A 6 14.25 -3.80 -12.26
CA GLU A 6 14.74 -2.50 -12.72
C GLU A 6 13.95 -1.99 -13.94
N ALA A 7 13.68 -2.88 -14.91
CA ALA A 7 12.86 -2.53 -16.07
C ALA A 7 11.42 -2.20 -15.67
N PHE A 8 10.88 -2.88 -14.65
CA PHE A 8 9.56 -2.58 -14.10
C PHE A 8 9.51 -1.21 -13.43
N ILE A 9 10.51 -0.86 -12.61
CA ILE A 9 10.61 0.47 -11.98
C ILE A 9 10.74 1.57 -13.04
N GLN A 10 11.55 1.36 -14.09
CA GLN A 10 11.66 2.31 -15.19
C GLN A 10 10.31 2.51 -15.91
N MET A 11 9.60 1.42 -16.20
CA MET A 11 8.27 1.49 -16.79
C MET A 11 7.26 2.22 -15.87
N ALA A 12 7.33 2.00 -14.55
CA ALA A 12 6.44 2.64 -13.59
C ALA A 12 6.64 4.18 -13.51
N ALA A 13 7.80 4.69 -13.92
CA ALA A 13 8.08 6.12 -14.00
C ALA A 13 7.56 6.80 -15.28
N GLU A 14 7.07 6.02 -16.27
CA GLU A 14 6.56 6.57 -17.53
C GLU A 14 5.18 7.25 -17.35
N PRO A 15 4.87 8.31 -18.11
CA PRO A 15 3.52 8.86 -18.16
C PRO A 15 2.48 7.80 -18.53
N GLY A 16 1.38 7.73 -17.79
CA GLY A 16 0.32 6.73 -18.01
C GLY A 16 0.63 5.32 -17.49
N ALA A 17 1.74 5.14 -16.76
CA ALA A 17 2.14 3.84 -16.24
C ALA A 17 1.12 3.26 -15.25
N LYS A 18 0.49 4.10 -14.40
CA LYS A 18 -0.51 3.64 -13.44
C LYS A 18 -1.70 2.98 -14.14
N GLU A 19 -2.23 3.62 -15.18
CA GLU A 19 -3.36 3.14 -15.97
C GLU A 19 -2.99 1.85 -16.72
N LYS A 20 -1.78 1.80 -17.28
CA LYS A 20 -1.24 0.60 -17.93
C LYS A 20 -1.11 -0.57 -16.95
N MET A 21 -0.62 -0.32 -15.73
CA MET A 21 -0.51 -1.32 -14.68
C MET A 21 -1.88 -1.81 -14.23
N ALA A 22 -2.84 -0.89 -14.04
CA ALA A 22 -4.23 -1.23 -13.70
C ALA A 22 -4.87 -2.15 -14.74
N ALA A 23 -4.69 -1.86 -16.04
CA ALA A 23 -5.21 -2.67 -17.13
C ALA A 23 -4.58 -4.08 -17.23
N ASN A 24 -3.39 -4.28 -16.66
CA ASN A 24 -2.65 -5.54 -16.68
C ASN A 24 -2.59 -6.23 -15.31
N PHE A 25 -3.33 -5.71 -14.32
CA PHE A 25 -3.36 -6.28 -12.98
C PHE A 25 -4.13 -7.60 -12.98
N LEU A 26 -3.46 -8.64 -12.49
CA LEU A 26 -4.05 -9.95 -12.25
C LEU A 26 -4.13 -10.18 -10.75
N GLY A 27 -5.35 -10.13 -10.21
CA GLY A 27 -5.61 -10.38 -8.79
C GLY A 27 -5.19 -11.80 -8.39
N TRP A 28 -4.66 -11.94 -7.19
CA TRP A 28 -4.22 -13.22 -6.63
C TRP A 28 -5.40 -14.19 -6.53
N GLN A 29 -5.29 -15.36 -7.17
CA GLN A 29 -6.35 -16.37 -7.22
C GLN A 29 -6.23 -17.45 -6.14
N GLY A 30 -5.10 -17.49 -5.42
CA GLY A 30 -4.84 -18.47 -4.36
C GLY A 30 -5.23 -17.99 -2.96
N ARG A 31 -5.01 -18.85 -1.96
CA ARG A 31 -5.06 -18.43 -0.55
C ARG A 31 -3.80 -17.64 -0.22
N ALA A 32 -3.93 -16.33 -0.02
CA ALA A 32 -2.84 -15.52 0.51
C ALA A 32 -2.75 -15.73 2.03
N LEU A 33 -1.65 -16.29 2.51
CA LEU A 33 -1.34 -16.43 3.94
C LEU A 33 -0.60 -15.18 4.43
N PRO A 34 -0.54 -14.91 5.76
CA PRO A 34 0.18 -13.75 6.26
C PRO A 34 1.63 -13.57 5.74
N PRO A 35 2.44 -14.65 5.59
CA PRO A 35 3.76 -14.53 4.98
C PRO A 35 3.74 -14.01 3.54
N ASP A 36 2.67 -14.24 2.78
CA ASP A 36 2.55 -13.73 1.43
C ASP A 36 2.39 -12.20 1.38
N TRP A 37 1.89 -11.58 2.45
CA TRP A 37 1.76 -10.12 2.53
C TRP A 37 3.03 -9.44 3.04
N CYS A 38 3.90 -10.19 3.73
CA CYS A 38 5.08 -9.64 4.35
C CYS A 38 6.18 -9.35 3.32
N GLY A 39 6.94 -8.28 3.55
CA GLY A 39 8.07 -7.91 2.71
C GLY A 39 8.37 -6.42 2.71
N GLU A 40 9.40 -6.07 1.96
CA GLU A 40 9.77 -4.70 1.62
C GLU A 40 9.17 -4.34 0.26
N LEU A 41 8.61 -3.14 0.14
CA LEU A 41 7.93 -2.66 -1.04
C LEU A 41 8.35 -1.23 -1.41
N VAL A 42 8.24 -0.92 -2.70
CA VAL A 42 8.34 0.44 -3.25
C VAL A 42 6.94 0.96 -3.55
N ASP A 43 6.63 2.15 -3.06
CA ASP A 43 5.45 2.91 -3.45
C ASP A 43 5.71 3.58 -4.81
N LEU A 44 4.90 3.28 -5.83
CA LEU A 44 5.17 3.70 -7.20
C LEU A 44 4.51 5.02 -7.60
N PHE A 45 3.37 5.36 -6.99
CA PHE A 45 2.53 6.47 -7.44
C PHE A 45 2.11 7.43 -6.32
N SER A 46 2.74 7.35 -5.14
CA SER A 46 2.51 8.33 -4.07
C SER A 46 2.77 9.77 -4.58
N PRO A 47 1.81 10.68 -4.38
CA PRO A 47 1.95 12.08 -4.79
C PRO A 47 2.93 12.84 -3.89
N ASP A 48 3.04 12.45 -2.62
CA ASP A 48 3.72 13.13 -1.52
C ASP A 48 5.12 12.56 -1.20
N ASP A 49 5.46 11.39 -1.71
CA ASP A 49 6.76 10.74 -1.53
C ASP A 49 7.50 10.60 -2.87
N LYS A 50 8.53 11.43 -3.06
CA LYS A 50 9.38 11.42 -4.27
C LYS A 50 10.77 10.85 -4.03
N ASN A 51 11.04 10.35 -2.83
CA ASN A 51 12.35 9.80 -2.52
C ASN A 51 12.50 8.40 -3.15
N PRO A 52 13.47 8.17 -4.07
CA PRO A 52 13.67 6.86 -4.68
C PRO A 52 14.11 5.78 -3.67
N ASP A 53 14.66 6.17 -2.52
CA ASP A 53 15.06 5.26 -1.45
C ASP A 53 13.92 4.98 -0.46
N SER A 54 12.75 5.58 -0.65
CA SER A 54 11.60 5.34 0.20
C SER A 54 11.12 3.89 0.10
N ARG A 55 10.86 3.27 1.25
CA ARG A 55 10.39 1.89 1.38
C ARG A 55 9.17 1.81 2.28
N ARG A 56 8.27 0.89 1.95
CA ARG A 56 7.20 0.41 2.80
C ARG A 56 7.55 -0.99 3.28
N PHE A 57 7.11 -1.35 4.47
CA PHE A 57 7.33 -2.65 5.06
C PHE A 57 6.02 -3.20 5.57
N ILE A 58 5.78 -4.47 5.30
CA ILE A 58 4.71 -5.24 5.92
C ILE A 58 5.39 -6.35 6.72
N ASP A 59 5.19 -6.32 8.03
CA ASP A 59 5.79 -7.28 8.96
C ASP A 59 4.70 -7.89 9.85
N TRP A 60 4.84 -9.18 10.17
CA TRP A 60 4.01 -9.84 11.17
C TRP A 60 4.58 -9.57 12.56
N ILE A 61 3.93 -8.68 13.31
CA ILE A 61 4.38 -8.22 14.64
C ILE A 61 3.21 -8.37 15.61
N ASP A 62 3.45 -9.07 16.72
CA ASP A 62 2.46 -9.28 17.79
C ASP A 62 1.10 -9.75 17.24
N GLU A 63 1.14 -10.78 16.39
CA GLU A 63 -0.04 -11.41 15.76
C GLU A 63 -0.82 -10.52 14.77
N THR A 64 -0.25 -9.39 14.36
CA THR A 64 -0.88 -8.45 13.42
C THR A 64 0.03 -8.13 12.23
N MET A 65 -0.55 -7.92 11.04
CA MET A 65 0.18 -7.46 9.85
C MET A 65 0.32 -5.94 9.91
N CYS A 66 1.47 -5.48 10.40
CA CYS A 66 1.78 -4.08 10.61
C CYS A 66 2.42 -3.47 9.36
N ILE A 67 1.99 -2.25 9.00
CA ILE A 67 2.64 -1.45 7.97
C ILE A 67 3.60 -0.48 8.64
N SER A 68 4.81 -0.36 8.11
CA SER A 68 5.81 0.64 8.50
C SER A 68 6.41 1.29 7.26
N ALA A 69 7.09 2.42 7.41
CA ALA A 69 7.84 3.02 6.30
C ALA A 69 9.17 3.63 6.76
N ASP A 70 10.06 3.76 5.79
CA ASP A 70 11.25 4.59 5.83
C ASP A 70 11.19 5.47 4.58
N THR A 71 10.92 6.76 4.73
CA THR A 71 10.83 7.72 3.62
C THR A 71 12.17 8.41 3.36
N GLY A 72 13.24 8.01 4.06
CA GLY A 72 14.55 8.67 4.09
C GLY A 72 14.60 9.96 4.91
N GLY A 73 13.46 10.65 5.06
CA GLY A 73 13.29 11.77 5.99
C GLY A 73 12.63 11.39 7.31
N GLU A 74 11.80 10.35 7.31
CA GLU A 74 11.04 9.87 8.46
C GLU A 74 11.00 8.34 8.49
N LYS A 75 11.04 7.78 9.71
CA LYS A 75 10.77 6.36 9.95
C LYS A 75 9.57 6.25 10.89
N TRP A 76 8.59 5.44 10.53
CA TRP A 76 7.39 5.24 11.34
C TRP A 76 6.90 3.79 11.27
N GLY A 77 6.11 3.39 12.26
CA GLY A 77 5.55 2.04 12.38
C GLY A 77 6.32 1.12 13.31
N ARG A 78 5.68 0.01 13.65
CA ARG A 78 6.18 -0.96 14.66
C ARG A 78 7.46 -1.69 14.30
N LYS A 79 7.91 -1.59 13.05
CA LYS A 79 9.25 -2.05 12.65
C LYS A 79 10.36 -1.32 13.41
N TRP A 80 10.16 -0.03 13.73
CA TRP A 80 11.17 0.82 14.34
C TRP A 80 10.90 1.09 15.82
N ASP A 81 9.63 1.29 16.18
CA ASP A 81 9.18 1.49 17.56
C ASP A 81 7.92 0.66 17.80
N LYS A 82 8.04 -0.42 18.57
CA LYS A 82 6.93 -1.35 18.82
C LYS A 82 5.77 -0.70 19.60
N GLU A 83 6.06 0.32 20.39
CA GLU A 83 5.08 0.99 21.26
C GLU A 83 4.41 2.20 20.56
N THR A 84 4.78 2.47 19.31
CA THR A 84 4.23 3.60 18.57
C THR A 84 2.70 3.49 18.40
N SER A 85 2.01 4.61 18.55
CA SER A 85 0.59 4.73 18.19
C SER A 85 0.37 4.72 16.67
N VAL A 86 1.42 5.03 15.89
CA VAL A 86 1.39 5.11 14.44
C VAL A 86 1.60 3.72 13.83
N ASN A 87 0.52 2.95 13.69
CA ASN A 87 0.60 1.58 13.17
C ASN A 87 -0.63 1.21 12.32
N PRO A 88 -0.63 1.49 11.01
CA PRO A 88 -1.66 0.94 10.11
C PRO A 88 -1.56 -0.58 10.06
N ILE A 89 -2.70 -1.27 10.10
CA ILE A 89 -2.78 -2.73 10.13
C ILE A 89 -3.56 -3.23 8.91
N LEU A 90 -3.00 -4.22 8.22
CA LEU A 90 -3.73 -4.97 7.20
C LEU A 90 -4.63 -6.01 7.89
N ASN A 91 -5.93 -5.76 7.87
CA ASN A 91 -6.93 -6.67 8.41
C ASN A 91 -7.26 -7.72 7.36
N TYR A 92 -6.73 -8.94 7.54
CA TYR A 92 -6.97 -10.05 6.63
C TYR A 92 -8.47 -10.37 6.60
N LYS A 93 -9.15 -10.10 5.48
CA LYS A 93 -10.58 -10.38 5.30
C LYS A 93 -10.79 -11.65 4.51
N THR A 94 -10.17 -11.73 3.34
CA THR A 94 -10.32 -12.85 2.40
C THR A 94 -8.99 -13.12 1.68
N PRO A 95 -8.80 -14.32 1.11
CA PRO A 95 -7.68 -14.60 0.22
C PRO A 95 -7.42 -13.48 -0.80
N GLY A 96 -6.21 -12.93 -0.80
CA GLY A 96 -5.78 -11.91 -1.75
C GLY A 96 -6.35 -10.50 -1.57
N VAL A 97 -7.25 -10.27 -0.60
CA VAL A 97 -7.85 -8.95 -0.32
C VAL A 97 -7.84 -8.65 1.17
N THR A 98 -7.34 -7.47 1.52
CA THR A 98 -7.31 -6.97 2.90
C THR A 98 -7.80 -5.54 2.94
N THR A 99 -8.07 -5.02 4.14
CA THR A 99 -8.36 -3.60 4.33
C THR A 99 -7.44 -3.02 5.39
N THR A 100 -7.06 -1.77 5.22
CA THR A 100 -6.28 -1.01 6.19
C THR A 100 -6.87 0.37 6.40
N ASN A 101 -6.51 0.98 7.52
CA ASN A 101 -6.86 2.35 7.85
C ASN A 101 -5.60 3.07 8.34
N PHE A 102 -5.28 4.20 7.70
CA PHE A 102 -4.15 5.05 8.06
C PHE A 102 -4.51 6.14 9.08
N ALA A 103 -5.66 6.08 9.73
CA ALA A 103 -6.08 7.03 10.77
C ALA A 103 -5.04 7.19 11.90
N SER A 104 -4.27 6.15 12.21
CA SER A 104 -3.17 6.22 13.19
C SER A 104 -2.01 7.14 12.77
N LYS A 105 -1.93 7.56 11.50
CA LYS A 105 -0.99 8.57 11.02
C LYS A 105 -1.49 10.01 11.20
N VAL A 106 -2.74 10.20 11.62
CA VAL A 106 -3.32 11.53 11.80
C VAL A 106 -2.94 12.02 13.20
N PRO A 107 -2.20 13.14 13.33
CA PRO A 107 -1.83 13.67 14.63
C PRO A 107 -3.05 14.05 15.47
N ASP A 108 -2.93 13.93 16.79
CA ASP A 108 -3.99 14.29 17.73
C ASP A 108 -4.34 15.78 17.70
N ASP A 109 -3.43 16.64 17.23
CA ASP A 109 -3.62 18.08 17.06
C ASP A 109 -4.11 18.48 15.65
N ALA A 110 -4.42 17.50 14.78
CA ALA A 110 -4.99 17.77 13.47
C ALA A 110 -6.33 18.54 13.59
N PRO A 111 -6.66 19.43 12.61
CA PRO A 111 -7.91 20.16 12.62
C PRO A 111 -9.15 19.26 12.71
N ASP A 112 -10.19 19.71 13.39
CA ASP A 112 -11.42 18.93 13.57
C ASP A 112 -12.08 18.51 12.25
N ALA A 113 -11.96 19.34 11.20
CA ALA A 113 -12.41 19.00 9.86
C ALA A 113 -11.69 17.75 9.32
N VAL A 114 -10.36 17.67 9.47
CA VAL A 114 -9.57 16.52 9.04
C VAL A 114 -9.94 15.28 9.86
N LYS A 115 -10.11 15.41 11.18
CA LYS A 115 -10.55 14.30 12.04
C LYS A 115 -11.94 13.78 11.62
N ALA A 116 -12.87 14.66 11.27
CA ALA A 116 -14.19 14.28 10.79
C ALA A 116 -14.12 13.54 9.44
N GLU A 117 -13.28 14.02 8.50
CA GLU A 117 -13.04 13.35 7.22
C GLU A 117 -12.45 11.95 7.41
N VAL A 118 -11.46 11.81 8.30
CA VAL A 118 -10.81 10.54 8.64
C VAL A 118 -11.80 9.58 9.32
N ALA A 119 -12.62 10.07 10.25
CA ALA A 119 -13.69 9.31 10.89
C ALA A 119 -14.75 8.84 9.89
N ALA A 120 -14.98 9.62 8.82
CA ALA A 120 -15.83 9.23 7.70
C ALA A 120 -15.16 8.23 6.72
N GLY A 121 -13.91 7.83 7.00
CA GLY A 121 -13.20 6.80 6.25
C GLY A 121 -12.26 7.30 5.17
N ALA A 122 -11.84 8.58 5.19
CA ALA A 122 -10.95 9.15 4.17
C ALA A 122 -9.70 8.28 3.94
N LEU A 123 -9.13 7.73 5.01
CA LEU A 123 -7.91 6.95 5.02
C LEU A 123 -8.15 5.42 5.11
N CYS A 124 -9.36 4.96 4.79
CA CYS A 124 -9.68 3.55 4.66
C CYS A 124 -9.43 3.07 3.23
N PHE A 125 -8.75 1.93 3.11
CA PHE A 125 -8.38 1.37 1.82
C PHE A 125 -8.66 -0.13 1.77
N THR A 126 -9.06 -0.60 0.59
CA THR A 126 -9.05 -2.00 0.21
C THR A 126 -7.81 -2.26 -0.63
N VAL A 127 -7.02 -3.24 -0.20
CA VAL A 127 -5.75 -3.60 -0.81
C VAL A 127 -5.87 -4.99 -1.40
N THR A 128 -5.61 -5.09 -2.70
CA THR A 128 -5.66 -6.35 -3.44
C THR A 128 -4.26 -6.80 -3.80
N MET A 129 -3.86 -7.98 -3.37
CA MET A 129 -2.62 -8.61 -3.83
C MET A 129 -2.80 -9.16 -5.23
N GLY A 130 -1.77 -9.05 -6.05
CA GLY A 130 -1.78 -9.63 -7.38
C GLY A 130 -0.43 -9.51 -8.08
N THR A 131 -0.48 -9.56 -9.40
CA THR A 131 0.71 -9.40 -10.24
C THR A 131 0.46 -8.42 -11.38
N VAL A 132 1.52 -7.73 -11.81
CA VAL A 132 1.55 -6.88 -13.01
C VAL A 132 2.86 -7.17 -13.73
N PHE A 133 2.80 -7.54 -15.01
CA PHE A 133 3.99 -7.92 -15.81
C PHE A 133 4.93 -8.95 -15.14
N GLY A 134 4.37 -9.83 -14.33
CA GLY A 134 5.11 -10.87 -13.58
C GLY A 134 5.68 -10.40 -12.24
N GLN A 135 5.56 -9.13 -11.88
CA GLN A 135 5.96 -8.60 -10.58
C GLN A 135 4.81 -8.72 -9.58
N LYS A 136 5.11 -9.16 -8.36
CA LYS A 136 4.14 -9.19 -7.26
C LYS A 136 3.89 -7.76 -6.78
N VAL A 137 2.63 -7.37 -6.69
CA VAL A 137 2.22 -6.02 -6.30
C VAL A 137 1.03 -6.05 -5.34
N LEU A 138 0.86 -4.94 -4.62
CA LEU A 138 -0.37 -4.58 -3.93
C LEU A 138 -1.03 -3.43 -4.69
N LYS A 139 -2.28 -3.62 -5.11
CA LYS A 139 -3.13 -2.59 -5.69
C LYS A 139 -3.93 -1.91 -4.59
N TRP A 140 -3.89 -0.58 -4.57
CA TRP A 140 -4.59 0.26 -3.62
C TRP A 140 -5.68 1.05 -4.32
N ASN A 141 -6.88 1.06 -3.75
CA ASN A 141 -7.93 2.00 -4.16
C ASN A 141 -7.66 3.41 -3.63
N GLY A 142 -8.46 4.37 -4.08
CA GLY A 142 -8.40 5.75 -3.61
C GLY A 142 -9.01 5.95 -2.22
N LEU A 143 -9.02 7.20 -1.77
CA LEU A 143 -9.64 7.61 -0.50
C LEU A 143 -11.09 7.15 -0.38
N TYR A 144 -11.56 7.02 0.87
CA TYR A 144 -12.92 6.55 1.18
C TYR A 144 -13.22 5.17 0.60
N ASP A 145 -12.25 4.27 0.67
CA ASP A 145 -12.34 2.93 0.10
C ASP A 145 -12.69 2.97 -1.41
N GLY A 146 -12.03 3.87 -2.13
CA GLY A 146 -12.15 4.05 -3.58
C GLY A 146 -13.35 4.88 -4.04
N LYS A 147 -14.22 5.32 -3.12
CA LYS A 147 -15.41 6.10 -3.46
C LYS A 147 -15.09 7.56 -3.79
N GLY A 148 -13.91 8.04 -3.40
CA GLY A 148 -13.60 9.46 -3.44
C GLY A 148 -14.44 10.25 -2.43
N GLY A 149 -14.16 11.54 -2.32
CA GLY A 149 -14.79 12.38 -1.31
C GLY A 149 -14.01 13.66 -1.07
N HIS A 150 -14.50 14.48 -0.14
CA HIS A 150 -13.78 15.68 0.27
C HIS A 150 -12.70 15.32 1.29
N PHE A 151 -11.44 15.61 0.99
CA PHE A 151 -10.33 15.46 1.91
C PHE A 151 -9.46 16.72 1.85
N THR A 152 -9.58 17.56 2.87
CA THR A 152 -8.89 18.85 2.95
C THR A 152 -7.38 18.73 2.74
N PRO A 153 -6.67 17.75 3.33
CA PRO A 153 -5.23 17.57 3.11
C PRO A 153 -4.84 17.27 1.67
N ALA A 154 -5.74 16.70 0.85
CA ALA A 154 -5.52 16.45 -0.58
C ALA A 154 -5.99 17.62 -1.48
N GLY A 155 -6.30 18.79 -0.91
CA GLY A 155 -6.74 19.96 -1.66
C GLY A 155 -8.25 20.00 -1.97
N GLY A 156 -9.05 19.21 -1.25
CA GLY A 156 -10.51 19.26 -1.36
C GLY A 156 -11.11 18.00 -1.97
N HIS A 157 -11.85 18.12 -3.07
CA HIS A 157 -12.56 16.97 -3.63
C HIS A 157 -11.62 16.03 -4.42
N VAL A 158 -11.54 14.77 -3.98
CA VAL A 158 -10.78 13.70 -4.61
C VAL A 158 -11.74 12.76 -5.33
N PRO A 159 -11.51 12.44 -6.63
CA PRO A 159 -12.40 11.57 -7.40
C PRO A 159 -12.38 10.12 -6.90
N ALA A 160 -13.44 9.38 -7.22
CA ALA A 160 -13.46 7.94 -7.04
C ALA A 160 -12.36 7.26 -7.86
N SER A 161 -11.73 6.23 -7.27
CA SER A 161 -10.69 5.45 -7.94
C SER A 161 -10.61 4.06 -7.34
N ASP A 162 -10.75 3.03 -8.19
CA ASP A 162 -10.45 1.63 -7.82
C ASP A 162 -8.94 1.35 -7.80
N THR A 163 -8.13 2.20 -8.45
CA THR A 163 -6.67 2.00 -8.55
C THR A 163 -5.96 3.33 -8.44
N ASP A 164 -5.68 3.75 -7.21
CA ASP A 164 -4.97 5.00 -6.96
C ASP A 164 -3.46 4.81 -6.86
N ASN A 165 -3.01 3.66 -6.35
CA ASN A 165 -1.59 3.37 -6.17
C ASN A 165 -1.25 1.87 -6.33
N PHE A 166 0.02 1.59 -6.55
CA PHE A 166 0.62 0.27 -6.54
C PHE A 166 1.86 0.26 -5.67
N TRP A 167 1.98 -0.76 -4.83
CA TRP A 167 3.23 -1.07 -4.14
C TRP A 167 3.84 -2.35 -4.71
N VAL A 168 5.08 -2.32 -5.15
CA VAL A 168 5.78 -3.49 -5.70
C VAL A 168 6.79 -4.03 -4.69
N TYR A 169 6.85 -5.35 -4.54
CA TYR A 169 7.82 -5.97 -3.62
C TYR A 169 9.25 -5.86 -4.20
N THR A 170 10.22 -5.38 -3.42
CA THR A 170 11.63 -5.22 -3.86
C THR A 170 12.37 -6.55 -3.99
N ARG A 171 11.86 -7.58 -3.33
CA ARG A 171 12.34 -8.96 -3.43
C ARG A 171 11.13 -9.87 -3.59
N VAL A 172 10.90 -10.36 -4.80
CA VAL A 172 10.30 -11.70 -4.91
C VAL A 172 11.39 -12.62 -4.42
N THR A 173 11.22 -13.29 -3.29
CA THR A 173 12.08 -14.42 -2.96
C THR A 173 11.92 -15.43 -4.09
N ASP A 174 12.83 -15.38 -5.05
CA ASP A 174 13.03 -16.44 -6.02
C ASP A 174 13.22 -17.74 -5.23
N GLY A 175 12.22 -18.60 -5.24
CA GLY A 175 12.43 -20.02 -4.97
C GLY A 175 12.05 -20.60 -3.61
N VAL A 176 11.19 -19.98 -2.78
CA VAL A 176 10.48 -20.82 -1.79
C VAL A 176 9.36 -21.55 -2.51
N LYS A 177 9.70 -22.70 -3.09
CA LYS A 177 8.73 -23.79 -3.27
C LYS A 177 8.17 -24.09 -1.89
N VAL A 178 6.93 -23.70 -1.64
CA VAL A 178 6.15 -24.31 -0.58
C VAL A 178 5.61 -25.59 -1.19
N ASP A 179 6.40 -26.66 -1.09
CA ASP A 179 5.86 -28.01 -1.33
C ASP A 179 4.82 -28.25 -0.22
N TYR A 180 3.56 -28.47 -0.62
CA TYR A 180 2.53 -29.09 0.21
C TYR A 180 2.59 -30.61 0.03
#